data_AF-A0A9R0Q957-F1
#
_entry.id   AF-A0A9R0Q957-F1
#
_cell.length_a   1.000
_cell.length_b   1.000
_cell.length_c   1.000
_cell.angle_alpha   90.00
_cell.angle_beta   90.00
_cell.angle_gamma   90.00
#
_symmetry.space_group_name_H-M   'P 1'
#
loop_
_entity.id
_entity.type
_entity.pdbx_description
1 polymer ?
#
loop_
_entity_poly.entity_id
_entity_poly.type
_entity_poly.pdbx_seq_one_letter_code
_entity_poly.pdbx_strand_id
1 'polypeptide(L)'
;MHTMADAQGLVQFLSAVAELARGAAAPSVRPVWDRELLEARNPPRPGFAHREYDEVPDTKGTIVPLDDMAHRSFFFGAREVAAIRSHLAPGLRKRATTFEVLTGSLWKCRTVALAPDADEVMRMICIVNARGGKQGGASAIPAGYYGNAFAFPVAVSASGDLCANPLSYAVKLVKEAKSEVDVEYMRSVADLMVQRGRPHFTVVRAYLASDVTKAGFGDLDFGWGRPVYGGPAKGGVGAIPGVASFLIPFKNGKGEDGIVIPMCLPGPAMDKFVEEMGKLLRPAVDVPDMFLGVWC
;
A
#
# COMPACT_ATOMS: atom_id res chain seq x y z
N MET A 1 -1.94 19.03 -6.08
CA MET A 1 -3.23 18.40 -5.74
C MET A 1 -3.16 17.59 -4.44
N HIS A 2 -2.14 16.74 -4.23
CA HIS A 2 -2.06 15.90 -3.03
C HIS A 2 -2.08 16.69 -1.68
N THR A 3 -1.59 17.93 -1.67
CA THR A 3 -1.70 18.81 -0.48
C THR A 3 -3.16 19.15 -0.11
N MET A 4 -4.06 19.17 -1.10
CA MET A 4 -5.47 19.49 -0.92
C MET A 4 -6.30 18.26 -0.62
N ALA A 5 -6.04 17.14 -1.28
CA ALA A 5 -6.86 15.93 -1.23
C ALA A 5 -6.02 14.67 -1.36
N ASP A 6 -6.47 13.58 -0.72
CA ASP A 6 -5.94 12.25 -0.97
C ASP A 6 -6.65 11.57 -2.16
N ALA A 7 -6.31 10.30 -2.43
CA ALA A 7 -6.88 9.55 -3.53
C ALA A 7 -8.42 9.45 -3.46
N GLN A 8 -8.99 9.34 -2.25
CA GLN A 8 -10.44 9.27 -2.10
C GLN A 8 -11.10 10.63 -2.36
N GLY A 9 -10.48 11.73 -1.91
CA GLY A 9 -10.92 13.07 -2.25
C GLY A 9 -10.84 13.37 -3.76
N LEU A 10 -9.80 12.90 -4.44
CA LEU A 10 -9.70 12.98 -5.89
C LEU A 10 -10.81 12.19 -6.60
N VAL A 11 -11.06 10.94 -6.19
CA VAL A 11 -12.13 10.14 -6.80
C VAL A 11 -13.48 10.80 -6.55
N GLN A 12 -13.75 11.31 -5.35
CA GLN A 12 -14.99 12.04 -5.06
C GLN A 12 -15.17 13.24 -6.00
N PHE A 13 -14.11 14.01 -6.24
CA PHE A 13 -14.14 15.11 -7.20
C PHE A 13 -14.42 14.62 -8.63
N LEU A 14 -13.72 13.59 -9.10
CA LEU A 14 -13.91 13.05 -10.44
C LEU A 14 -15.31 12.46 -10.64
N SER A 15 -15.86 11.79 -9.62
CA SER A 15 -17.24 11.28 -9.63
C SER A 15 -18.24 12.42 -9.76
N ALA A 16 -18.05 13.52 -9.03
CA ALA A 16 -18.88 14.71 -9.16
C ALA A 16 -18.85 15.29 -10.58
N VAL A 17 -17.67 15.39 -11.19
CA VAL A 17 -17.54 15.86 -12.59
C VAL A 17 -18.24 14.89 -13.55
N ALA A 18 -18.07 13.59 -13.36
CA ALA A 18 -18.68 12.55 -14.19
C ALA A 18 -20.22 12.57 -14.11
N GLU A 19 -20.79 12.79 -12.92
CA GLU A 19 -22.23 12.95 -12.73
C GLU A 19 -22.77 14.21 -13.44
N LEU A 20 -22.10 15.35 -13.25
CA LEU A 20 -22.49 16.61 -13.89
C LEU A 20 -22.39 16.53 -15.42
N ALA A 21 -21.35 15.89 -15.95
CA ALA A 21 -21.19 15.65 -17.39
C ALA A 21 -22.34 14.81 -17.98
N ARG A 22 -22.94 13.92 -17.18
CA ARG A 22 -24.12 13.11 -17.56
C ARG A 22 -25.45 13.81 -17.28
N GLY A 23 -25.44 15.09 -16.92
CA GLY A 23 -26.64 15.90 -16.73
C GLY A 23 -27.24 15.86 -15.32
N ALA A 24 -26.51 15.37 -14.31
CA ALA A 24 -26.95 15.51 -12.93
C ALA A 24 -27.05 16.99 -12.53
N ALA A 25 -28.08 17.36 -11.78
CA ALA A 25 -28.25 18.74 -11.31
C ALA A 25 -27.25 19.14 -10.21
N ALA A 26 -26.74 18.15 -9.46
CA ALA A 26 -25.75 18.34 -8.40
C ALA A 26 -25.01 17.02 -8.12
N PRO A 27 -23.80 17.06 -7.52
CA PRO A 27 -23.09 15.87 -7.09
C PRO A 27 -23.85 15.08 -6.01
N SER A 28 -23.80 13.76 -6.09
CA SER A 28 -24.41 12.82 -5.13
C SER A 28 -23.80 12.93 -3.73
N VAL A 29 -22.50 13.22 -3.64
CA VAL A 29 -21.77 13.48 -2.40
C VAL A 29 -21.34 14.95 -2.37
N ARG A 30 -21.91 15.73 -1.45
CA ARG A 30 -21.52 17.13 -1.25
C ARG A 30 -20.12 17.21 -0.63
N PRO A 31 -19.22 18.07 -1.13
CA PRO A 31 -17.91 18.24 -0.53
C PRO A 31 -18.02 18.88 0.86
N VAL A 32 -17.22 18.39 1.81
CA VAL A 32 -17.13 18.90 3.18
C VAL A 32 -15.70 19.37 3.44
N TRP A 33 -15.55 20.57 4.00
CA TRP A 33 -14.23 21.15 4.30
C TRP A 33 -13.63 20.57 5.59
N ASP A 34 -14.32 20.76 6.72
CA ASP A 34 -14.07 20.33 8.10
C ASP A 34 -12.64 19.87 8.43
N ARG A 35 -11.62 20.68 8.10
CA ARG A 35 -10.19 20.33 8.28
C ARG A 35 -9.81 20.28 9.75
N GLU A 36 -10.53 21.01 10.58
CA GLU A 36 -10.42 21.04 12.04
C GLU A 36 -10.63 19.66 12.69
N LEU A 37 -11.31 18.72 12.01
CA LEU A 37 -11.48 17.34 12.48
C LEU A 37 -10.15 16.59 12.66
N LEU A 38 -9.10 17.02 11.94
CA LEU A 38 -7.77 16.42 11.95
C LEU A 38 -6.70 17.41 12.45
N GLU A 39 -7.10 18.46 13.17
CA GLU A 39 -6.15 19.36 13.82
C GLU A 39 -5.44 18.69 15.01
N ALA A 40 -4.23 19.16 15.26
CA ALA A 40 -3.48 18.79 16.46
C ALA A 40 -4.18 19.30 17.72
N ARG A 41 -3.93 18.61 18.82
CA ARG A 41 -4.35 19.06 20.15
C ARG A 41 -3.53 20.26 20.59
N ASN A 42 -4.06 21.01 21.55
CA ASN A 42 -3.37 22.12 22.19
C ASN A 42 -3.30 21.90 23.72
N PRO A 43 -2.12 21.59 24.29
CA PRO A 43 -0.83 21.41 23.62
C PRO A 43 -0.73 20.09 22.83
N PRO A 44 0.11 20.02 21.78
CA PRO A 44 0.41 18.78 21.08
C PRO A 44 1.03 17.74 22.03
N ARG A 45 0.58 16.49 21.96
CA ARG A 45 1.04 15.39 22.83
C ARG A 45 1.13 14.06 22.05
N PRO A 46 2.14 13.86 21.19
CA PRO A 46 2.31 12.59 20.48
C PRO A 46 2.46 11.43 21.49
N GLY A 47 1.64 10.40 21.32
CA GLY A 47 1.55 9.24 22.21
C GLY A 47 2.18 7.96 21.64
N PHE A 48 2.64 7.99 20.39
CA PHE A 48 3.22 6.84 19.70
C PHE A 48 4.64 7.15 19.22
N ALA A 49 5.42 6.10 18.99
CA ALA A 49 6.80 6.23 18.53
C ALA A 49 6.91 6.88 17.14
N HIS A 50 5.92 6.64 16.27
CA HIS A 50 5.89 7.17 14.91
C HIS A 50 7.18 6.92 14.12
N ARG A 51 7.61 5.65 14.08
CA ARG A 51 8.86 5.20 13.45
C ARG A 51 8.96 5.52 11.96
N GLU A 52 7.83 5.80 11.34
CA GLU A 52 7.74 6.29 9.97
C GLU A 52 8.38 7.67 9.78
N TYR A 53 8.55 8.46 10.85
CA TYR A 53 9.22 9.77 10.85
C TYR A 53 10.53 9.78 11.65
N ASP A 54 11.15 8.62 11.87
CA ASP A 54 12.50 8.56 12.45
C ASP A 54 13.52 9.21 11.52
N GLU A 55 14.43 10.01 12.10
CA GLU A 55 15.60 10.51 11.40
C GLU A 55 16.63 9.38 11.27
N VAL A 56 16.73 8.80 10.08
CA VAL A 56 17.62 7.67 9.79
C VAL A 56 18.75 8.18 8.91
N PRO A 57 20.02 8.15 9.37
CA PRO A 57 21.13 8.52 8.51
C PRO A 57 21.27 7.50 7.37
N ASP A 58 21.37 7.99 6.14
CA ASP A 58 21.67 7.17 4.98
C ASP A 58 23.19 6.96 4.87
N THR A 59 23.72 6.06 5.69
CA THR A 59 25.17 5.83 5.83
C THR A 59 25.78 5.01 4.69
N LYS A 60 24.97 4.38 3.83
CA LYS A 60 25.42 3.48 2.77
C LYS A 60 24.92 3.88 1.37
N GLY A 61 24.20 5.01 1.28
CA GLY A 61 23.60 5.49 0.04
C GLY A 61 22.45 4.62 -0.44
N THR A 62 21.84 5.04 -1.54
CA THR A 62 20.82 4.24 -2.22
C THR A 62 21.49 2.93 -2.67
N ILE A 63 20.99 1.78 -2.19
CA ILE A 63 21.47 0.42 -2.54
C ILE A 63 21.46 0.18 -4.07
N VAL A 64 20.87 1.09 -4.85
CA VAL A 64 20.54 0.91 -6.24
C VAL A 64 20.96 2.12 -7.09
N PRO A 65 21.84 1.94 -8.10
CA PRO A 65 22.03 2.90 -9.18
C PRO A 65 20.74 3.08 -9.98
N LEU A 66 20.32 4.33 -10.19
CA LEU A 66 19.06 4.66 -10.88
C LEU A 66 19.04 4.33 -12.37
N ASP A 67 20.21 4.01 -12.95
CA ASP A 67 20.41 3.94 -14.40
C ASP A 67 20.02 2.60 -15.04
N ASP A 68 19.65 1.58 -14.25
CA ASP A 68 19.22 0.25 -14.74
C ASP A 68 17.98 -0.29 -14.01
N MET A 69 16.93 0.54 -13.95
CA MET A 69 15.68 0.21 -13.26
C MET A 69 14.69 -0.52 -14.19
N ALA A 70 14.44 -1.79 -13.92
CA ALA A 70 13.42 -2.58 -14.59
C ALA A 70 12.03 -2.29 -14.00
N HIS A 71 11.07 -1.97 -14.87
CA HIS A 71 9.66 -1.82 -14.52
C HIS A 71 8.88 -3.05 -14.96
N ARG A 72 8.20 -3.72 -14.02
CA ARG A 72 7.30 -4.84 -14.31
C ARG A 72 6.00 -4.70 -13.53
N SER A 73 4.92 -5.22 -14.11
CA SER A 73 3.60 -5.26 -13.47
C SER A 73 3.23 -6.71 -13.18
N PHE A 74 2.81 -6.98 -11.95
CA PHE A 74 2.46 -8.32 -11.50
C PHE A 74 0.96 -8.42 -11.27
N PHE A 75 0.32 -9.38 -11.92
CA PHE A 75 -1.11 -9.65 -11.73
C PHE A 75 -1.33 -10.74 -10.68
N PHE A 76 -2.24 -10.49 -9.75
CA PHE A 76 -2.65 -11.41 -8.70
C PHE A 76 -4.16 -11.58 -8.75
N GLY A 77 -4.62 -12.69 -9.35
CA GLY A 77 -6.00 -13.13 -9.28
C GLY A 77 -6.29 -13.91 -8.01
N ALA A 78 -7.50 -14.47 -7.92
CA ALA A 78 -7.91 -15.27 -6.77
C ALA A 78 -7.00 -16.49 -6.54
N ARG A 79 -6.49 -17.09 -7.62
CA ARG A 79 -5.63 -18.29 -7.58
C ARG A 79 -4.25 -17.95 -7.03
N GLU A 80 -3.64 -16.87 -7.51
CA GLU A 80 -2.33 -16.40 -7.06
C GLU A 80 -2.38 -15.98 -5.58
N VAL A 81 -3.42 -15.24 -5.18
CA VAL A 81 -3.62 -14.86 -3.77
C VAL A 81 -3.81 -16.10 -2.88
N ALA A 82 -4.56 -17.10 -3.35
CA ALA A 82 -4.76 -18.35 -2.62
C ALA A 82 -3.45 -19.15 -2.48
N ALA A 83 -2.64 -19.23 -3.54
CA ALA A 83 -1.34 -19.90 -3.53
C ALA A 83 -0.40 -19.25 -2.51
N ILE A 84 -0.23 -17.92 -2.55
CA ILE A 84 0.61 -17.19 -1.59
C ILE A 84 0.08 -17.39 -0.15
N ARG A 85 -1.24 -17.31 0.02
CA ARG A 85 -1.90 -17.51 1.32
C ARG A 85 -1.66 -18.93 1.88
N SER A 86 -1.45 -19.95 1.03
CA SER A 86 -1.15 -21.32 1.48
C SER A 86 0.15 -21.40 2.29
N HIS A 87 1.11 -20.50 2.06
CA HIS A 87 2.38 -20.43 2.81
C HIS A 87 2.24 -19.83 4.22
N LEU A 88 1.06 -19.34 4.59
CA LEU A 88 0.82 -18.75 5.91
C LEU A 88 0.45 -19.80 6.95
N ALA A 89 0.88 -19.61 8.19
CA ALA A 89 0.48 -20.42 9.33
C ALA A 89 -1.07 -20.44 9.46
N PRO A 90 -1.71 -21.57 9.84
CA PRO A 90 -3.17 -21.73 9.77
C PRO A 90 -3.98 -20.60 10.41
N GLY A 91 -3.54 -20.10 11.57
CA GLY A 91 -4.21 -19.00 12.27
C GLY A 91 -4.09 -17.64 11.56
N LEU A 92 -2.99 -17.37 10.87
CA LEU A 92 -2.80 -16.14 10.09
C LEU A 92 -3.48 -16.25 8.72
N ARG A 93 -3.42 -17.44 8.10
CA ARG A 93 -4.07 -17.76 6.82
C ARG A 93 -5.53 -17.35 6.76
N LYS A 94 -6.28 -17.60 7.85
CA LYS A 94 -7.71 -17.27 7.98
C LYS A 94 -7.99 -15.79 8.27
N ARG A 95 -7.06 -15.08 8.91
CA ARG A 95 -7.27 -13.71 9.44
C ARG A 95 -6.60 -12.62 8.62
N ALA A 96 -5.64 -12.98 7.76
CA ALA A 96 -4.90 -12.02 6.95
C ALA A 96 -5.76 -11.51 5.79
N THR A 97 -5.85 -10.20 5.60
CA THR A 97 -6.50 -9.61 4.42
C THR A 97 -5.65 -9.82 3.16
N THR A 98 -6.23 -9.74 1.95
CA THR A 98 -5.45 -9.82 0.70
C THR A 98 -4.32 -8.79 0.66
N PHE A 99 -4.59 -7.55 1.09
CA PHE A 99 -3.56 -6.52 1.24
C PHE A 99 -2.40 -6.98 2.15
N GLU A 100 -2.70 -7.49 3.35
CA GLU A 100 -1.66 -7.96 4.29
C GLU A 100 -0.82 -9.10 3.69
N VAL A 101 -1.47 -10.04 2.99
CA VAL A 101 -0.79 -11.17 2.34
C VAL A 101 0.13 -10.68 1.22
N LEU A 102 -0.38 -9.87 0.29
CA LEU A 102 0.41 -9.37 -0.82
C LEU A 102 1.54 -8.46 -0.34
N THR A 103 1.24 -7.46 0.49
CA THR A 103 2.23 -6.52 1.02
C THR A 103 3.35 -7.21 1.80
N GLY A 104 3.04 -8.18 2.67
CA GLY A 104 4.07 -8.94 3.38
C GLY A 104 4.92 -9.82 2.46
N SER A 105 4.32 -10.37 1.40
CA SER A 105 5.04 -11.17 0.39
C SER A 105 5.98 -10.31 -0.43
N LEU A 106 5.48 -9.18 -0.94
CA LEU A 106 6.27 -8.23 -1.71
C LEU A 106 7.42 -7.69 -0.85
N TRP A 107 7.18 -7.37 0.42
CA TRP A 107 8.24 -6.90 1.33
C TRP A 107 9.35 -7.92 1.49
N LYS A 108 9.01 -9.17 1.84
CA LYS A 108 9.99 -10.24 2.01
C LYS A 108 10.75 -10.51 0.70
N CYS A 109 10.05 -10.74 -0.40
CA CYS A 109 10.68 -11.04 -1.69
C CYS A 109 11.56 -9.89 -2.19
N ARG A 110 11.13 -8.63 -2.00
CA ARG A 110 11.93 -7.44 -2.33
C ARG A 110 13.19 -7.36 -1.47
N THR A 111 13.10 -7.61 -0.17
CA THR A 111 14.26 -7.62 0.72
C THR A 111 15.25 -8.71 0.32
N VAL A 112 14.78 -9.93 0.05
CA VAL A 112 15.63 -11.04 -0.42
C VAL A 112 16.32 -10.68 -1.74
N ALA A 113 15.59 -10.06 -2.67
CA ALA A 113 16.10 -9.71 -3.99
C ALA A 113 17.13 -8.57 -3.97
N LEU A 114 16.99 -7.61 -3.06
CA LEU A 114 17.95 -6.52 -2.88
C LEU A 114 19.20 -6.95 -2.10
N ALA A 115 19.11 -8.07 -1.35
CA ALA A 115 20.20 -8.63 -0.55
C ALA A 115 20.99 -7.62 0.31
N PRO A 116 20.33 -6.77 1.13
CA PRO A 116 21.04 -5.88 2.05
C PRO A 116 21.72 -6.68 3.17
N ASP A 117 22.70 -6.07 3.86
CA ASP A 117 23.37 -6.70 5.00
C ASP A 117 22.35 -7.13 6.07
N ALA A 118 22.64 -8.22 6.78
CA ALA A 118 21.67 -8.89 7.63
C ALA A 118 21.13 -8.01 8.77
N ASP A 119 21.95 -7.07 9.27
CA ASP A 119 21.62 -6.12 10.34
C ASP A 119 20.87 -4.88 9.83
N GLU A 120 20.72 -4.70 8.51
CA GLU A 120 20.03 -3.54 7.98
C GLU A 120 18.54 -3.54 8.32
N VAL A 121 18.10 -2.41 8.87
CA VAL A 121 16.70 -2.20 9.23
C VAL A 121 15.89 -1.84 7.99
N MET A 122 15.00 -2.76 7.62
CA MET A 122 14.04 -2.62 6.52
C MET A 122 12.70 -2.12 7.04
N ARG A 123 12.04 -1.25 6.27
CA ARG A 123 10.76 -0.62 6.62
C ARG A 123 9.69 -0.91 5.58
N MET A 124 8.52 -1.36 6.02
CA MET A 124 7.33 -1.51 5.19
C MET A 124 6.26 -0.53 5.65
N ILE A 125 6.04 0.53 4.86
CA ILE A 125 5.05 1.57 5.12
C ILE A 125 3.74 1.17 4.46
N CYS A 126 2.65 1.18 5.23
CA CYS A 126 1.30 0.99 4.71
C CYS A 126 0.54 2.30 4.77
N ILE A 127 -0.25 2.63 3.74
CA ILE A 127 -1.20 3.75 3.83
C ILE A 127 -2.51 3.24 4.44
N VAL A 128 -2.92 3.79 5.57
CA VAL A 128 -4.18 3.43 6.24
C VAL A 128 -5.12 4.62 6.26
N ASN A 129 -6.25 4.47 5.58
CA ASN A 129 -7.30 5.46 5.54
C ASN A 129 -8.04 5.50 6.88
N ALA A 130 -8.20 6.69 7.45
CA ALA A 130 -8.95 6.93 8.69
C ALA A 130 -10.47 7.00 8.46
N ARG A 131 -10.91 7.08 7.19
CA ARG A 131 -12.33 7.03 6.82
C ARG A 131 -12.84 5.58 6.84
N GLY A 132 -13.94 5.34 7.55
CA GLY A 132 -14.77 4.13 7.37
C GLY A 132 -14.21 2.78 7.88
N GLY A 133 -13.55 2.76 9.04
CA GLY A 133 -13.08 1.51 9.68
C GLY A 133 -14.19 0.68 10.37
N LYS A 134 -14.01 -0.65 10.44
CA LYS A 134 -14.87 -1.59 11.21
C LYS A 134 -14.83 -1.41 12.74
N GLN A 135 -14.05 -0.45 13.24
CA GLN A 135 -13.94 -0.14 14.66
C GLN A 135 -15.02 0.86 15.06
N GLY A 136 -16.27 0.38 15.15
CA GLY A 136 -17.27 0.71 16.18
C GLY A 136 -17.69 2.16 16.49
N GLY A 137 -17.06 3.20 15.95
CA GLY A 137 -17.55 4.57 15.98
C GLY A 137 -17.93 4.97 14.57
N ALA A 138 -19.04 5.67 14.39
CA ALA A 138 -19.22 6.45 13.17
C ALA A 138 -17.88 7.19 12.92
N SER A 139 -17.23 6.94 11.79
CA SER A 139 -15.99 7.64 11.45
C SER A 139 -16.31 9.12 11.62
N ALA A 140 -15.58 9.81 12.50
CA ALA A 140 -15.81 11.24 12.76
C ALA A 140 -15.60 12.09 11.50
N ILE A 141 -15.09 11.48 10.43
CA ILE A 141 -14.82 12.09 9.14
C ILE A 141 -16.04 11.89 8.22
N PRO A 142 -16.74 12.98 7.84
CA PRO A 142 -17.89 12.91 6.96
C PRO A 142 -17.57 12.27 5.61
N ALA A 143 -18.55 11.59 4.99
CA ALA A 143 -18.39 10.97 3.69
C ALA A 143 -17.95 11.97 2.58
N GLY A 144 -18.31 13.24 2.74
CA GLY A 144 -17.92 14.31 1.83
C GLY A 144 -16.54 14.93 2.09
N TYR A 145 -15.83 14.51 3.14
CA TYR A 145 -14.52 15.05 3.49
C TYR A 145 -13.47 14.60 2.46
N TYR A 146 -13.05 15.56 1.65
CA TYR A 146 -12.13 15.33 0.53
C TYR A 146 -10.66 15.60 0.88
N GLY A 147 -10.36 15.98 2.12
CA GLY A 147 -9.00 16.27 2.56
C GLY A 147 -8.06 15.07 2.62
N ASN A 148 -6.90 15.20 3.25
CA ASN A 148 -6.04 14.03 3.54
C ASN A 148 -6.49 13.43 4.86
N ALA A 149 -6.87 12.15 4.88
CA ALA A 149 -7.25 11.45 6.11
C ALA A 149 -6.66 10.03 6.15
N PHE A 150 -5.33 9.94 6.23
CA PHE A 150 -4.64 8.66 6.34
C PHE A 150 -3.39 8.80 7.22
N ALA A 151 -2.89 7.66 7.68
CA ALA A 151 -1.60 7.52 8.35
C ALA A 151 -0.67 6.57 7.57
N PHE A 152 0.61 6.59 7.96
CA PHE A 152 1.68 5.78 7.37
C PHE A 152 2.28 4.79 8.40
N PRO A 153 1.50 3.92 9.06
CA PRO A 153 2.10 2.96 9.98
C PRO A 153 3.17 2.14 9.29
N VAL A 154 4.23 1.83 10.03
CA VAL A 154 5.42 1.17 9.51
C VAL A 154 5.70 -0.13 10.26
N ALA A 155 5.87 -1.20 9.51
CA ALA A 155 6.48 -2.43 10.00
C ALA A 155 8.01 -2.33 9.85
N VAL A 156 8.75 -2.74 10.89
CA VAL A 156 10.21 -2.64 10.93
C VAL A 156 10.80 -4.00 11.28
N SER A 157 11.82 -4.43 10.55
CA SER A 157 12.55 -5.69 10.82
C SER A 157 13.96 -5.65 10.21
N ALA A 158 14.88 -6.42 10.78
CA ALA A 158 16.20 -6.62 10.18
C ALA A 158 16.07 -7.44 8.89
N SER A 159 16.93 -7.16 7.90
CA SER A 159 17.00 -7.90 6.64
C SER A 159 17.17 -9.41 6.87
N GLY A 160 18.07 -9.78 7.79
CA GLY A 160 18.33 -11.17 8.14
C GLY A 160 17.10 -11.88 8.69
N ASP A 161 16.32 -11.21 9.55
CA ASP A 161 15.10 -11.77 10.12
C ASP A 161 14.01 -11.97 9.05
N LEU A 162 13.82 -10.97 8.17
CA LEU A 162 12.88 -11.08 7.04
C LEU A 162 13.26 -12.23 6.11
N CYS A 163 14.55 -12.42 5.85
CA CYS A 163 15.06 -13.47 4.97
C CYS A 163 14.89 -14.87 5.61
N ALA A 164 15.28 -15.03 6.87
CA ALA A 164 15.32 -16.31 7.56
C ALA A 164 13.95 -16.84 8.00
N ASN A 165 13.00 -15.97 8.35
CA ASN A 165 11.69 -16.39 8.88
C ASN A 165 10.67 -16.73 7.78
N PRO A 166 9.64 -17.55 8.05
CA PRO A 166 8.61 -17.86 7.05
C PRO A 166 7.80 -16.62 6.65
N LEU A 167 7.09 -16.68 5.50
CA LEU A 167 6.25 -15.57 5.02
C LEU A 167 5.27 -15.04 6.09
N SER A 168 4.80 -15.92 6.97
CA SER A 168 3.94 -15.55 8.10
C SER A 168 4.52 -14.46 9.00
N TYR A 169 5.83 -14.39 9.14
CA TYR A 169 6.51 -13.35 9.92
C TYR A 169 6.28 -11.97 9.31
N ALA A 170 6.60 -11.79 8.03
CA ALA A 170 6.41 -10.52 7.33
C ALA A 170 4.93 -10.09 7.29
N VAL A 171 4.01 -11.03 7.00
CA VAL A 171 2.56 -10.75 6.97
C VAL A 171 2.03 -10.38 8.36
N LYS A 172 2.54 -11.00 9.43
CA LYS A 172 2.18 -10.67 10.81
C LYS A 172 2.60 -9.23 11.15
N LEU A 173 3.83 -8.84 10.85
CA LEU A 173 4.33 -7.48 11.09
C LEU A 173 3.50 -6.42 10.34
N VAL A 174 3.20 -6.66 9.06
CA VAL A 174 2.34 -5.76 8.26
C VAL A 174 0.94 -5.64 8.88
N LYS A 175 0.38 -6.77 9.32
CA LYS A 175 -0.93 -6.79 9.99
C LYS A 175 -0.92 -5.99 11.29
N GLU A 176 0.10 -6.18 12.12
CA GLU A 176 0.26 -5.49 13.41
C GLU A 176 0.40 -3.99 13.20
N ALA A 177 1.31 -3.54 12.32
CA ALA A 177 1.48 -2.13 12.00
C ALA A 177 0.18 -1.48 11.52
N LYS A 178 -0.56 -2.15 10.62
CA LYS A 178 -1.86 -1.64 10.14
C LYS A 178 -2.91 -1.55 11.25
N SER A 179 -2.87 -2.46 12.21
CA SER A 179 -3.81 -2.51 13.33
C SER A 179 -3.55 -1.48 14.43
N GLU A 180 -2.38 -0.84 14.45
CA GLU A 180 -2.08 0.27 15.37
C GLU A 180 -2.85 1.56 15.05
N VAL A 181 -3.30 1.72 13.80
CA VAL A 181 -3.99 2.95 13.38
C VAL A 181 -5.41 2.96 13.88
N ASP A 182 -5.63 3.73 14.92
CA ASP A 182 -6.93 4.13 15.45
C ASP A 182 -7.05 5.67 15.48
N VAL A 183 -8.13 6.17 16.09
CA VAL A 183 -8.37 7.62 16.22
C VAL A 183 -7.26 8.31 17.03
N GLU A 184 -6.72 7.65 18.04
CA GLU A 184 -5.68 8.23 18.89
C GLU A 184 -4.32 8.24 18.18
N TYR A 185 -4.02 7.22 17.37
CA TYR A 185 -2.88 7.23 16.46
C TYR A 185 -2.95 8.40 15.48
N MET A 186 -4.11 8.64 14.85
CA MET A 186 -4.30 9.78 13.93
C MET A 186 -4.08 11.14 14.61
N ARG A 187 -4.60 11.31 15.84
CA ARG A 187 -4.37 12.51 16.64
C ARG A 187 -2.90 12.68 17.01
N SER A 188 -2.23 11.58 17.36
CA SER A 188 -0.80 11.57 17.66
C SER A 188 0.04 11.98 16.45
N VAL A 189 -0.32 11.54 15.23
CA VAL A 189 0.32 12.02 13.99
C VAL A 189 0.14 13.53 13.85
N ALA A 190 -1.09 14.05 14.01
CA ALA A 190 -1.35 15.49 13.91
C ALA A 190 -0.50 16.31 14.91
N ASP A 191 -0.42 15.85 16.16
CA ASP A 191 0.42 16.46 17.18
C ASP A 191 1.90 16.45 16.79
N LEU A 192 2.40 15.32 16.26
CA LEU A 192 3.78 15.17 15.83
C LEU A 192 4.11 16.15 14.69
N MET A 193 3.17 16.33 13.76
CA MET A 193 3.31 17.26 12.64
C MET A 193 3.47 18.70 13.10
N VAL A 194 2.74 19.12 14.14
CA VAL A 194 2.91 20.45 14.73
C VAL A 194 4.21 20.54 15.52
N GLN A 195 4.53 19.52 16.33
CA GLN A 195 5.70 19.54 17.20
C GLN A 195 7.03 19.49 16.43
N ARG A 196 7.10 18.72 15.34
CA ARG A 196 8.33 18.49 14.55
C ARG A 196 8.35 19.26 13.22
N GLY A 197 7.41 20.17 12.98
CA GLY A 197 7.40 20.99 11.76
C GLY A 197 7.14 20.20 10.47
N ARG A 198 6.24 19.21 10.53
CA ARG A 198 5.82 18.35 9.40
C ARG A 198 6.98 17.60 8.74
N PRO A 199 7.68 16.71 9.48
CA PRO A 199 8.79 15.96 8.92
C PRO A 199 8.33 15.07 7.78
N HIS A 200 9.21 14.87 6.80
CA HIS A 200 8.99 13.85 5.78
C HIS A 200 9.13 12.46 6.42
N PHE A 201 8.33 11.49 5.97
CA PHE A 201 8.54 10.09 6.39
C PHE A 201 9.88 9.56 5.88
N THR A 202 10.49 8.63 6.59
CA THR A 202 11.77 8.06 6.20
C THR A 202 11.62 7.22 4.92
N VAL A 203 12.43 7.54 3.91
CA VAL A 203 12.53 6.77 2.66
C VAL A 203 13.71 5.79 2.68
N VAL A 204 14.56 5.87 3.70
CA VAL A 204 15.77 5.05 3.82
C VAL A 204 15.39 3.60 4.08
N ARG A 205 15.74 2.72 3.13
CA ARG A 205 15.39 1.28 3.17
C ARG A 205 13.89 1.04 3.40
N ALA A 206 13.07 1.98 2.94
CA ALA A 206 11.63 1.91 3.02
C ALA A 206 11.03 1.36 1.72
N TYR A 207 9.95 0.61 1.87
CA TYR A 207 9.07 0.19 0.80
C TYR A 207 7.64 0.51 1.21
N LEU A 208 6.92 1.24 0.37
CA LEU A 208 5.57 1.72 0.63
C LEU A 208 4.57 0.94 -0.20
N ALA A 209 3.50 0.47 0.44
CA ALA A 209 2.36 -0.13 -0.24
C ALA A 209 1.08 0.68 0.03
N SER A 210 0.36 1.00 -1.04
CA SER A 210 -0.94 1.67 -0.99
C SER A 210 -2.01 0.83 -1.69
N ASP A 211 -3.14 0.62 -1.03
CA ASP A 211 -4.27 -0.10 -1.60
C ASP A 211 -5.27 0.90 -2.20
N VAL A 212 -5.38 0.90 -3.53
CA VAL A 212 -6.36 1.71 -4.27
C VAL A 212 -7.45 0.84 -4.91
N THR A 213 -7.51 -0.46 -4.58
CA THR A 213 -8.53 -1.39 -5.09
C THR A 213 -9.96 -0.97 -4.77
N LYS A 214 -10.13 -0.17 -3.71
CA LYS A 214 -11.43 0.35 -3.25
C LYS A 214 -11.54 1.87 -3.35
N ALA A 215 -10.61 2.52 -4.05
CA ALA A 215 -10.63 3.98 -4.17
C ALA A 215 -11.79 4.48 -5.06
N GLY A 216 -12.30 3.63 -5.98
CA GLY A 216 -13.43 3.96 -6.87
C GLY A 216 -13.03 4.49 -8.24
N PHE A 217 -11.73 4.46 -8.60
CA PHE A 217 -11.26 4.87 -9.92
C PHE A 217 -11.90 4.06 -11.07
N GLY A 218 -12.27 2.80 -10.82
CA GLY A 218 -12.91 1.91 -11.80
C GLY A 218 -14.40 2.19 -12.07
N ASP A 219 -15.03 3.08 -11.29
CA ASP A 219 -16.46 3.36 -11.36
C ASP A 219 -16.78 4.71 -12.02
N LEU A 220 -15.75 5.43 -12.50
CA LEU A 220 -15.87 6.77 -13.08
C LEU A 220 -16.42 6.75 -14.52
N ASP A 221 -17.74 6.89 -14.68
CA ASP A 221 -18.40 6.97 -15.99
C ASP A 221 -18.81 8.41 -16.34
N PHE A 222 -18.10 9.00 -17.31
CA PHE A 222 -18.36 10.35 -17.84
C PHE A 222 -19.41 10.38 -18.97
N GLY A 223 -20.00 9.25 -19.32
CA GLY A 223 -20.94 9.08 -20.45
C GLY A 223 -20.39 8.19 -21.57
N TRP A 224 -19.15 7.72 -21.46
CA TRP A 224 -18.51 6.79 -22.40
C TRP A 224 -18.35 5.37 -21.83
N GLY A 225 -18.96 5.09 -20.67
CA GLY A 225 -18.80 3.83 -19.95
C GLY A 225 -17.67 3.88 -18.94
N ARG A 226 -17.46 2.74 -18.26
CA ARG A 226 -16.46 2.61 -17.19
C ARG A 226 -15.03 2.58 -17.76
N PRO A 227 -14.03 3.08 -17.00
CA PRO A 227 -12.65 3.08 -17.45
C PRO A 227 -12.09 1.66 -17.51
N VAL A 228 -11.26 1.40 -18.51
CA VAL A 228 -10.51 0.13 -18.66
C VAL A 228 -9.42 0.01 -17.58
N TYR A 229 -8.89 1.14 -17.12
CA TYR A 229 -7.85 1.22 -16.09
C TYR A 229 -7.98 2.50 -15.26
N GLY A 230 -7.76 2.39 -13.95
CA GLY A 230 -7.91 3.50 -13.01
C GLY A 230 -6.90 3.43 -11.86
N GLY A 231 -5.64 3.76 -12.14
CA GLY A 231 -4.58 3.78 -11.12
C GLY A 231 -3.26 4.36 -11.65
N PRO A 232 -2.21 4.41 -10.81
CA PRO A 232 -0.88 4.84 -11.24
C PRO A 232 -0.32 3.98 -12.38
N ALA A 233 0.30 4.60 -13.38
CA ALA A 233 0.83 3.91 -14.56
C ALA A 233 2.20 3.24 -14.33
N LYS A 234 2.92 3.59 -13.25
CA LYS A 234 4.27 3.10 -12.94
C LYS A 234 4.39 2.81 -11.44
N GLY A 235 5.30 1.90 -11.08
CA GLY A 235 5.75 1.72 -9.69
C GLY A 235 6.66 2.87 -9.28
N GLY A 236 6.46 3.39 -8.06
CA GLY A 236 7.14 4.59 -7.54
C GLY A 236 6.16 5.74 -7.26
N VAL A 237 6.58 6.66 -6.37
CA VAL A 237 5.89 7.94 -6.12
C VAL A 237 6.93 9.05 -6.25
N GLY A 238 6.64 10.05 -7.08
CA GLY A 238 7.51 11.20 -7.27
C GLY A 238 8.86 10.82 -7.91
N ALA A 239 9.93 11.40 -7.37
CA ALA A 239 11.27 11.35 -7.95
C ALA A 239 12.11 10.12 -7.53
N ILE A 240 11.57 9.18 -6.73
CA ILE A 240 12.32 8.00 -6.26
C ILE A 240 11.71 6.71 -6.83
N PRO A 241 12.28 6.19 -7.94
CA PRO A 241 11.90 4.90 -8.50
C PRO A 241 11.96 3.79 -7.43
N GLY A 242 10.96 2.90 -7.43
CA GLY A 242 11.00 1.66 -6.65
C GLY A 242 10.72 1.74 -5.14
N VAL A 243 10.42 2.93 -4.59
CA VAL A 243 10.03 3.09 -3.18
C VAL A 243 8.58 2.68 -2.92
N ALA A 244 7.69 2.78 -3.89
CA ALA A 244 6.25 2.61 -3.67
C ALA A 244 5.60 1.69 -4.71
N SER A 245 4.65 0.89 -4.25
CA SER A 245 3.77 0.09 -5.10
C SER A 245 2.31 0.31 -4.72
N PHE A 246 1.45 0.26 -5.73
CA PHE A 246 0.01 0.42 -5.58
C PHE A 246 -0.68 -0.89 -5.93
N LEU A 247 -1.60 -1.33 -5.10
CA LEU A 247 -2.52 -2.42 -5.41
C LEU A 247 -3.70 -1.82 -6.17
N ILE A 248 -3.80 -2.15 -7.46
CA ILE A 248 -4.74 -1.53 -8.39
C ILE A 248 -5.72 -2.59 -8.87
N PRO A 249 -7.03 -2.34 -8.87
CA PRO A 249 -7.99 -3.31 -9.38
C PRO A 249 -7.81 -3.42 -10.90
N PHE A 250 -7.76 -4.63 -11.42
CA PHE A 250 -7.48 -4.88 -12.83
C PHE A 250 -8.22 -6.10 -13.36
N LYS A 251 -8.69 -6.00 -14.60
CA LYS A 251 -9.25 -7.13 -15.35
C LYS A 251 -8.27 -7.54 -16.44
N ASN A 252 -7.79 -8.77 -16.40
CA ASN A 252 -6.81 -9.25 -17.37
C ASN A 252 -7.44 -9.55 -18.75
N GLY A 253 -6.61 -9.87 -19.75
CA GLY A 253 -7.08 -10.18 -21.10
C GLY A 253 -7.96 -11.43 -21.22
N LYS A 254 -8.04 -12.26 -20.16
CA LYS A 254 -8.95 -13.42 -20.06
C LYS A 254 -10.28 -13.07 -19.38
N GLY A 255 -10.48 -11.80 -18.99
CA GLY A 255 -11.67 -11.33 -18.29
C GLY A 255 -11.65 -11.60 -16.79
N GLU A 256 -10.54 -12.08 -16.22
CA GLU A 256 -10.44 -12.38 -14.80
C GLU A 256 -10.15 -11.11 -14.00
N ASP A 257 -10.92 -10.88 -12.94
CA ASP A 257 -10.69 -9.81 -11.98
C ASP A 257 -9.54 -10.16 -11.03
N GLY A 258 -8.67 -9.19 -10.77
CA GLY A 258 -7.54 -9.33 -9.87
C GLY A 258 -6.92 -7.99 -9.49
N ILE A 259 -5.69 -8.07 -8.97
CA ILE A 259 -4.92 -6.91 -8.53
C ILE A 259 -3.66 -6.85 -9.37
N VAL A 260 -3.41 -5.73 -10.03
CA VAL A 260 -2.11 -5.44 -10.66
C VAL A 260 -1.27 -4.60 -9.71
N ILE A 261 0.01 -4.96 -9.60
CA ILE A 261 0.99 -4.27 -8.75
C ILE A 261 2.20 -3.91 -9.61
N PRO A 262 2.32 -2.64 -10.04
CA PRO A 262 3.53 -2.14 -10.66
C PRO A 262 4.70 -2.12 -9.67
N MET A 263 5.85 -2.59 -10.11
CA MET A 263 7.08 -2.61 -9.33
C MET A 263 8.26 -2.14 -10.19
N CYS A 264 9.19 -1.47 -9.52
CA CYS A 264 10.40 -0.94 -10.10
C CYS A 264 11.59 -1.32 -9.21
N LEU A 265 12.54 -2.08 -9.74
CA LEU A 265 13.74 -2.58 -9.06
C LEU A 265 14.91 -2.54 -10.04
N PRO A 266 16.17 -2.52 -9.58
CA PRO A 266 17.29 -2.72 -10.49
C PRO A 266 17.18 -4.06 -11.22
N GLY A 267 17.61 -4.12 -12.47
CA GLY A 267 17.45 -5.30 -13.34
C GLY A 267 17.74 -6.65 -12.66
N PRO A 268 18.95 -6.86 -12.11
CA PRO A 268 19.28 -8.11 -11.42
C PRO A 268 18.39 -8.41 -10.21
N ALA A 269 18.01 -7.39 -9.44
CA ALA A 269 17.08 -7.57 -8.32
C ALA A 269 15.66 -7.86 -8.80
N MET A 270 15.23 -7.32 -9.94
CA MET A 270 13.92 -7.64 -10.52
C MET A 270 13.85 -9.12 -10.92
N ASP A 271 14.88 -9.65 -11.56
CA ASP A 271 14.93 -11.07 -11.92
C ASP A 271 14.91 -11.96 -10.67
N LYS A 272 15.69 -11.60 -9.64
CA LYS A 272 15.67 -12.30 -8.37
C LYS A 272 14.31 -12.21 -7.67
N PHE A 273 13.67 -11.06 -7.70
CA PHE A 273 12.35 -10.84 -7.15
C PHE A 273 11.29 -11.73 -7.84
N VAL A 274 11.35 -11.85 -9.16
CA VAL A 274 10.46 -12.73 -9.94
C VAL A 274 10.64 -14.19 -9.52
N GLU A 275 11.87 -14.66 -9.32
CA GLU A 275 12.14 -16.01 -8.80
C GLU A 275 11.51 -16.23 -7.43
N GLU A 276 11.74 -15.33 -6.48
CA GLU A 276 11.23 -15.45 -5.12
C GLU A 276 9.70 -15.41 -5.06
N MET A 277 9.06 -14.54 -5.85
CA MET A 277 7.60 -14.53 -6.00
C MET A 277 7.10 -15.81 -6.65
N GLY A 278 7.80 -16.33 -7.66
CA GLY A 278 7.46 -17.59 -8.32
C GLY A 278 7.44 -18.79 -7.38
N LYS A 279 8.28 -18.81 -6.35
CA LYS A 279 8.24 -19.84 -5.28
C LYS A 279 6.94 -19.79 -4.47
N LEU A 280 6.41 -18.59 -4.20
CA LEU A 280 5.18 -18.41 -3.44
C LEU A 280 3.91 -18.70 -4.26
N LEU A 281 4.00 -18.60 -5.58
CA LEU A 281 2.90 -18.94 -6.50
C LEU A 281 2.73 -20.45 -6.70
N ARG A 282 3.73 -21.26 -6.31
CA ARG A 282 3.57 -22.71 -6.19
C ARG A 282 2.93 -23.00 -4.83
N PRO A 283 1.84 -23.79 -4.76
CA PRO A 283 1.27 -24.18 -3.48
C PRO A 283 2.33 -24.81 -2.58
N ALA A 284 2.31 -24.54 -1.28
CA ALA A 284 3.08 -25.33 -0.32
C ALA A 284 2.64 -26.80 -0.51
N VAL A 285 3.60 -27.71 -0.75
CA VAL A 285 3.36 -29.12 -1.11
C VAL A 285 2.31 -29.74 -0.17
N ASP A 286 1.07 -29.87 -0.68
CA ASP A 286 -0.10 -30.63 -0.21
C ASP A 286 -1.41 -30.08 -0.85
N VAL A 287 -1.39 -29.76 -2.15
CA VAL A 287 -2.61 -29.53 -2.93
C VAL A 287 -2.47 -30.26 -4.27
N PRO A 288 -3.33 -31.23 -4.62
CA PRO A 288 -3.21 -31.99 -5.86
C PRO A 288 -3.25 -31.08 -7.09
N ASP A 289 -2.40 -31.41 -8.06
CA ASP A 289 -2.05 -30.64 -9.25
C ASP A 289 -3.19 -29.96 -10.01
N MET A 290 -2.92 -28.73 -10.46
CA MET A 290 -3.52 -28.21 -11.69
C MET A 290 -2.57 -27.21 -12.39
N PHE A 291 -1.85 -27.75 -13.37
CA PHE A 291 -1.30 -27.11 -14.59
C PHE A 291 -0.83 -25.64 -14.51
N LEU A 292 0.50 -25.48 -14.47
CA LEU A 292 1.20 -24.21 -14.70
C LEU A 292 1.40 -23.99 -16.22
N GLY A 293 0.75 -22.96 -16.78
CA GLY A 293 1.07 -22.40 -18.08
C GLY A 293 2.03 -21.22 -17.94
N VAL A 294 3.04 -21.17 -18.81
CA VAL A 294 4.11 -20.16 -18.91
C VAL A 294 3.54 -18.80 -19.34
N TRP A 295 4.02 -17.70 -18.73
CA TRP A 295 3.60 -16.32 -18.95
C TRP A 295 4.62 -15.54 -19.80
N CYS A 296 4.15 -14.80 -20.81
CA CYS A 296 4.81 -13.63 -21.43
C CYS A 296 4.07 -12.36 -21.00
#